data_AF-A0A0D9W2C7-F1
#
_entry.id   AF-A0A0D9W2C7-F1
#
_cell.length_a   1.000
_cell.length_b   1.000
_cell.length_c   1.000
_cell.angle_alpha   90.00
_cell.angle_beta   90.00
_cell.angle_gamma   90.00
#
_symmetry.space_group_name_H-M   'P 1'
#
loop_
_entity.id
_entity.type
_entity.pdbx_description
1 polymer ?
#
loop_
_entity_poly.entity_id
_entity_poly.type
_entity_poly.pdbx_seq_one_letter_code
_entity_poly.pdbx_strand_id
1 'polypeptide(L)'
;MLEDTWQTSDNLYSSGNGGYGMWDNYPMFPTRLKKFDNIGLVEAIVSSILSTGRIELQKKLFCSIQLVGGTASTAGLAPVLEQRVLNTIPSNQPIEKAEVLQSRSYPLFVPWKGGVILGILDIGRDAWIHREDWAKHGTGNELLQHITGRTERGSLAK
;
A
#
# COMPACT_ATOMS: atom_id res chain seq x y z
N MET A 1 10.74 30.96 -29.92
CA MET A 1 10.33 31.03 -28.50
C MET A 1 9.50 29.79 -28.20
N LEU A 2 10.18 28.69 -27.85
CA LEU A 2 9.70 27.58 -27.02
C LEU A 2 10.79 26.48 -27.03
N GLU A 3 12.00 26.81 -26.59
CA GLU A 3 13.07 25.83 -26.30
C GLU A 3 13.85 26.24 -25.04
N ASP A 4 13.19 26.38 -23.89
CA ASP A 4 13.86 26.48 -22.60
C ASP A 4 13.42 25.31 -21.71
N THR A 5 13.83 24.13 -22.14
CA THR A 5 13.60 22.84 -21.47
C THR A 5 14.88 22.47 -20.73
N TRP A 6 14.88 22.72 -19.41
CA TRP A 6 15.78 22.11 -18.42
C TRP A 6 17.29 22.27 -18.65
N GLN A 7 17.83 23.47 -18.42
CA GLN A 7 19.24 23.59 -18.03
C GLN A 7 19.42 23.08 -16.60
N THR A 8 19.54 21.77 -16.48
CA THR A 8 20.07 21.13 -15.29
C THR A 8 21.55 21.50 -15.22
N SER A 9 22.00 22.03 -14.10
CA SER A 9 23.37 22.48 -13.89
C SER A 9 24.36 21.32 -14.02
N ASP A 10 24.91 21.13 -15.22
CA ASP A 10 25.95 20.13 -15.55
C ASP A 10 27.35 20.44 -14.96
N ASN A 11 27.43 21.29 -13.94
CA ASN A 11 28.69 21.84 -13.46
C ASN A 11 29.29 21.13 -12.24
N LEU A 12 28.99 19.84 -12.03
CA LEU A 12 29.58 19.03 -10.96
C LEU A 12 30.42 17.83 -11.46
N TYR A 13 30.77 17.80 -12.74
CA TYR A 13 31.75 16.85 -13.27
C TYR A 13 33.14 17.46 -13.33
N SER A 14 33.80 17.62 -12.19
CA SER A 14 35.27 17.55 -12.11
C SER A 14 35.76 17.59 -10.66
N SER A 15 36.13 16.43 -10.14
CA SER A 15 37.43 16.16 -9.53
C SER A 15 37.36 14.95 -8.59
N GLY A 16 38.14 13.92 -8.92
CA GLY A 16 38.84 13.11 -7.92
C GLY A 16 38.03 12.17 -7.03
N ASN A 17 38.09 10.88 -7.36
CA ASN A 17 38.15 9.76 -6.41
C ASN A 17 36.86 9.41 -5.61
N GLY A 18 36.11 8.42 -6.11
CA GLY A 18 35.30 7.50 -5.28
C GLY A 18 34.17 8.10 -4.43
N GLY A 19 33.21 8.79 -5.06
CA GLY A 19 32.01 9.28 -4.37
C GLY A 19 30.78 8.44 -4.69
N TYR A 20 30.36 7.59 -3.76
CA TYR A 20 29.01 7.01 -3.74
C TYR A 20 27.96 8.13 -3.84
N GLY A 21 26.91 7.93 -4.64
CA GLY A 21 25.87 8.93 -4.87
C GLY A 21 25.16 9.32 -3.57
N MET A 22 24.57 10.51 -3.53
CA MET A 22 23.85 11.02 -2.35
C MET A 22 22.74 10.06 -1.86
N TRP A 23 22.24 9.19 -2.74
CA TRP A 23 21.27 8.13 -2.47
C TRP A 23 21.86 6.89 -1.79
N ASP A 24 23.16 6.64 -1.95
CA ASP A 24 23.87 5.50 -1.35
C ASP A 24 24.20 5.73 0.14
N ASN A 25 24.16 7.00 0.59
CA ASN A 25 24.42 7.39 1.97
C ASN A 25 23.15 7.48 2.84
N TYR A 26 21.97 7.15 2.30
CA TYR A 26 20.77 7.09 3.14
C TYR A 26 20.97 6.01 4.20
N PRO A 27 20.84 6.34 5.50
CA PRO A 27 20.92 5.32 6.54
C PRO A 27 19.74 4.36 6.34
N MET A 28 20.04 3.24 5.70
CA MET A 28 19.15 2.08 5.68
C MET A 28 19.18 1.52 7.08
N PHE A 29 18.33 2.09 7.95
CA PHE A 29 18.07 1.48 9.24
C PHE A 29 17.61 0.06 8.94
N PRO A 30 18.31 -0.98 9.43
CA PRO A 30 17.81 -2.33 9.30
C PRO A 30 16.42 -2.28 9.90
N THR A 31 15.39 -2.46 9.06
CA THR A 31 14.04 -2.65 9.56
C THR A 31 14.17 -3.86 10.44
N ARG A 32 14.21 -3.65 11.76
CA ARG A 32 14.05 -4.74 12.72
C ARG A 32 12.71 -5.35 12.32
N LEU A 33 12.78 -6.45 11.58
CA LEU A 33 11.67 -7.32 11.35
C LEU A 33 11.21 -7.66 12.75
N LYS A 34 10.15 -6.99 13.22
CA LYS A 34 9.45 -7.42 14.42
C LYS A 34 9.23 -8.91 14.18
N LYS A 35 9.56 -9.75 15.17
CA LYS A 35 9.12 -11.15 15.15
C LYS A 35 7.60 -11.08 15.13
N PHE A 36 7.03 -11.08 13.94
CA PHE A 36 5.63 -11.34 13.76
C PHE A 36 5.48 -12.82 14.10
N ASP A 37 4.51 -13.14 14.95
CA ASP A 37 4.00 -14.50 14.97
C ASP A 37 3.66 -14.84 13.52
N ASN A 38 4.36 -15.83 12.96
CA ASN A 38 4.26 -16.16 11.54
C ASN A 38 2.91 -16.86 11.32
N ILE A 39 1.83 -16.09 11.23
CA ILE A 39 0.53 -16.60 10.83
C ILE A 39 0.55 -16.98 9.35
N GLY A 40 -0.15 -18.06 9.00
CA GLY A 40 -0.26 -18.49 7.60
C GLY A 40 -1.07 -17.49 6.77
N LEU A 41 -0.84 -17.44 5.46
CA LEU A 41 -1.57 -16.53 4.55
C LEU A 41 -3.11 -16.66 4.68
N VAL A 42 -3.62 -17.88 4.77
CA VAL A 42 -5.06 -18.16 4.90
C VAL A 42 -5.61 -17.57 6.20
N GLU A 43 -4.92 -17.82 7.31
CA GLU A 43 -5.30 -17.31 8.63
C GLU A 43 -5.22 -15.78 8.70
N ALA A 44 -4.21 -15.19 8.06
CA ALA A 44 -4.06 -13.75 7.95
C ALA A 44 -5.22 -13.11 7.18
N ILE A 45 -5.65 -13.70 6.06
CA ILE A 45 -6.79 -13.22 5.27
C ILE A 45 -8.07 -13.30 6.09
N VAL A 46 -8.38 -14.47 6.66
CA VAL A 46 -9.61 -14.69 7.43
C VAL A 46 -9.67 -13.76 8.64
N SER A 47 -8.59 -13.69 9.43
CA SER A 47 -8.52 -12.84 10.62
C SER A 47 -8.63 -11.36 10.27
N SER A 48 -7.97 -10.91 9.20
CA SER A 48 -8.03 -9.53 8.74
C SER A 48 -9.45 -9.13 8.35
N ILE A 49 -10.14 -9.95 7.54
CA ILE A 49 -11.51 -9.63 7.11
C ILE A 49 -12.47 -9.65 8.31
N LEU A 50 -12.40 -10.66 9.19
CA LEU A 50 -13.26 -10.75 10.36
C LEU A 50 -13.05 -9.57 11.33
N SER A 51 -11.83 -9.02 11.43
CA SER A 51 -11.53 -7.86 12.28
C SER A 51 -12.27 -6.57 11.89
N THR A 52 -12.86 -6.49 10.69
CA THR A 52 -13.58 -5.30 10.22
C THR A 52 -14.90 -5.02 10.96
N GLY A 53 -15.41 -5.99 11.74
CA GLY A 53 -16.56 -5.86 12.65
C GLY A 53 -17.94 -5.68 12.00
N ARG A 54 -18.03 -5.51 10.67
CA ARG A 54 -19.29 -5.29 9.94
C ARG A 54 -19.58 -6.46 9.01
N ILE A 55 -20.60 -7.25 9.33
CA ILE A 55 -20.96 -8.48 8.58
C ILE A 55 -21.12 -8.24 7.07
N GLU A 56 -21.84 -7.20 6.68
CA GLU A 56 -22.06 -6.90 5.25
C GLU A 56 -20.78 -6.48 4.52
N LEU A 57 -19.82 -5.88 5.24
CA LEU A 57 -18.50 -5.59 4.68
C LEU A 57 -17.65 -6.86 4.58
N GLN A 58 -17.69 -7.72 5.59
CA GLN A 58 -16.99 -9.01 5.57
C GLN A 58 -17.42 -9.87 4.38
N LYS A 59 -18.73 -10.02 4.15
CA LYS A 59 -19.28 -10.74 2.99
C LYS A 59 -18.72 -10.20 1.67
N LYS A 60 -18.67 -8.87 1.51
CA LYS A 60 -18.10 -8.24 0.31
C LYS A 60 -16.61 -8.51 0.15
N LEU A 61 -15.85 -8.44 1.24
CA LEU A 61 -14.41 -8.67 1.22
C LEU A 61 -14.05 -10.14 0.94
N PHE A 62 -14.77 -11.10 1.52
CA PHE A 62 -14.57 -12.52 1.22
C PHE A 62 -14.88 -12.84 -0.24
N CYS A 63 -15.86 -12.17 -0.85
CA CYS A 63 -16.18 -12.30 -2.27
C CYS A 63 -15.29 -11.46 -3.20
N SER A 64 -14.26 -10.78 -2.69
CA SER A 64 -13.45 -9.84 -3.49
C SER A 64 -11.97 -9.90 -3.10
N ILE A 65 -11.38 -11.09 -3.13
CA ILE A 65 -9.96 -11.30 -2.81
C ILE A 65 -9.14 -11.21 -4.10
N GLN A 66 -8.27 -10.21 -4.22
CA GLN A 66 -7.38 -10.05 -5.37
C GLN A 66 -5.96 -10.48 -5.01
N LEU A 67 -5.38 -11.39 -5.81
CA LEU A 67 -3.96 -11.71 -5.74
C LEU A 67 -3.15 -10.80 -6.68
N VAL A 68 -2.08 -10.21 -6.14
CA VAL A 68 -1.14 -9.33 -6.87
C VAL A 68 0.31 -9.69 -6.53
N GLY A 69 1.26 -9.18 -7.31
CA GLY A 69 2.69 -9.48 -7.13
C GLY A 69 3.14 -10.74 -7.86
N GLY A 70 4.44 -11.07 -7.78
CA GLY A 70 5.04 -12.16 -8.56
C GLY A 70 4.51 -13.55 -8.19
N THR A 71 4.29 -13.81 -6.90
CA THR A 71 3.77 -15.09 -6.39
C THR A 71 2.32 -15.37 -6.80
N ALA A 72 1.54 -14.33 -7.14
CA ALA A 72 0.20 -14.51 -7.65
C ALA A 72 0.16 -15.21 -9.03
N SER A 73 1.29 -15.28 -9.74
CA SER A 73 1.42 -16.03 -10.99
C SER A 73 1.64 -17.53 -10.79
N THR A 74 1.74 -18.01 -9.55
CA THR A 74 1.87 -19.45 -9.26
C THR A 74 0.61 -20.20 -9.70
N ALA A 75 0.78 -21.16 -10.61
CA ALA A 75 -0.30 -21.97 -11.13
C ALA A 75 -1.05 -22.69 -10.00
N GLY A 76 -2.39 -22.64 -10.05
CA GLY A 76 -3.26 -23.27 -9.05
C GLY A 76 -3.35 -22.55 -7.70
N LEU A 77 -2.61 -21.45 -7.47
CA LEU A 77 -2.66 -20.74 -6.20
C LEU A 77 -4.05 -20.17 -5.90
N ALA A 78 -4.68 -19.50 -6.86
CA ALA A 78 -6.00 -18.89 -6.69
C ALA A 78 -7.09 -19.89 -6.25
N PRO A 79 -7.33 -21.01 -6.97
CA PRO A 79 -8.35 -21.97 -6.56
C PRO A 79 -8.02 -22.68 -5.23
N VAL A 80 -6.75 -23.00 -4.97
CA VAL A 80 -6.34 -23.59 -3.68
C VAL A 80 -6.57 -22.61 -2.53
N LEU A 81 -6.28 -21.33 -2.73
CA LEU A 81 -6.49 -20.30 -1.73
C LEU A 81 -7.98 -20.09 -1.45
N GLU A 82 -8.81 -20.01 -2.49
CA GLU A 82 -10.26 -19.85 -2.35
C GLU A 82 -10.86 -20.95 -1.49
N GLN A 83 -10.55 -22.20 -1.81
CA GLN A 83 -11.02 -23.36 -1.05
C GLN A 83 -10.55 -23.31 0.41
N ARG A 84 -9.27 -22.97 0.64
CA ARG A 84 -8.70 -22.94 2.01
C ARG A 84 -9.26 -21.81 2.85
N VAL A 85 -9.48 -20.64 2.25
CA VAL A 85 -10.11 -19.49 2.92
C VAL A 85 -11.52 -19.87 3.33
N LEU A 86 -12.34 -20.40 2.40
CA LEU A 86 -13.70 -20.81 2.69
C LEU A 86 -13.76 -21.83 3.85
N ASN A 87 -12.89 -22.83 3.84
CA ASN A 87 -12.85 -23.87 4.88
C ASN A 87 -12.34 -23.38 6.25
N THR A 88 -11.68 -22.22 6.30
CA THR A 88 -11.11 -21.65 7.53
C THR A 88 -12.06 -20.65 8.18
N ILE A 89 -13.08 -20.18 7.47
CA ILE A 89 -14.09 -19.29 8.04
C ILE A 89 -14.86 -20.02 9.15
N PRO A 90 -14.94 -19.46 10.37
CA PRO A 90 -15.69 -20.07 11.46
C PRO A 90 -17.18 -20.26 11.10
N SER A 91 -17.74 -21.44 11.35
CA SER A 91 -19.13 -21.78 11.00
C SER A 91 -20.21 -20.94 11.69
N ASN A 92 -19.86 -20.18 12.73
CA ASN A 92 -20.77 -19.25 13.39
C ASN A 92 -20.90 -17.90 12.65
N GLN A 93 -20.09 -17.67 11.61
CA GLN A 93 -20.17 -16.46 10.79
C GLN A 93 -21.17 -16.66 9.64
N PRO A 94 -21.99 -15.65 9.31
CA PRO A 94 -22.97 -15.72 8.22
C PRO A 94 -22.30 -15.47 6.85
N ILE A 95 -21.19 -16.17 6.58
CA ILE A 95 -20.38 -16.03 5.37
C ILE A 95 -20.26 -17.40 4.72
N GLU A 96 -20.88 -17.53 3.55
CA GLU A 96 -21.03 -18.82 2.85
C GLU A 96 -20.17 -18.92 1.59
N LYS A 97 -19.53 -17.82 1.18
CA LYS A 97 -18.75 -17.74 -0.05
C LYS A 97 -17.45 -16.98 0.18
N ALA A 98 -16.39 -17.48 -0.45
CA ALA A 98 -15.15 -16.76 -0.68
C ALA A 98 -14.85 -16.82 -2.18
N GLU A 99 -14.32 -15.74 -2.74
CA GLU A 99 -13.96 -15.67 -4.17
C GLU A 99 -12.59 -15.02 -4.32
N VAL A 100 -11.66 -15.77 -4.94
CA VAL A 100 -10.34 -15.29 -5.30
C VAL A 100 -10.35 -14.89 -6.77
N LEU A 101 -10.37 -13.58 -7.00
CA LEU A 101 -10.51 -12.99 -8.31
C LEU A 101 -9.28 -13.28 -9.17
N GLN A 102 -9.53 -13.84 -10.36
CA GLN A 102 -8.48 -13.99 -11.36
C GLN A 102 -8.03 -12.62 -11.86
N SER A 103 -6.73 -12.40 -11.85
CA SER A 103 -6.15 -11.17 -12.39
C SER A 103 -6.38 -11.11 -13.90
N ARG A 104 -6.98 -10.01 -14.38
CA ARG A 104 -7.22 -9.73 -15.81
C ARG A 104 -5.95 -9.28 -16.55
N SER A 105 -4.83 -9.22 -15.86
CA SER A 105 -3.52 -8.76 -16.34
C SER A 105 -2.43 -9.49 -15.58
N TYR A 106 -1.18 -9.36 -16.03
CA TYR A 106 -0.05 -9.94 -15.31
C TYR A 106 0.01 -9.41 -13.86
N PRO A 107 -0.18 -10.26 -12.82
CA PRO A 107 -0.38 -9.82 -11.42
C PRO A 107 0.75 -8.95 -10.85
N LEU A 108 1.97 -9.12 -11.36
CA LEU A 108 3.14 -8.32 -10.98
C LEU A 108 2.97 -6.83 -11.31
N PHE A 109 2.27 -6.49 -12.39
CA PHE A 109 2.12 -5.10 -12.85
C PHE A 109 0.84 -4.43 -12.38
N VAL A 110 -0.09 -5.16 -11.76
CA VAL A 110 -1.37 -4.60 -11.30
C VAL A 110 -1.17 -3.41 -10.36
N PRO A 111 -0.31 -3.48 -9.31
CA PRO A 111 -0.09 -2.33 -8.43
C PRO A 111 0.52 -1.12 -9.17
N TRP A 112 1.47 -1.36 -10.07
CA TRP A 112 2.13 -0.28 -10.81
C TRP A 112 1.17 0.45 -11.76
N LYS A 113 0.35 -0.32 -12.50
CA LYS A 113 -0.73 0.25 -13.34
C LYS A 113 -1.73 1.05 -12.50
N GLY A 114 -2.11 0.52 -11.33
CA GLY A 114 -2.96 1.22 -10.37
C GLY A 114 -2.36 2.54 -9.90
N GLY A 115 -1.04 2.57 -9.65
CA GLY A 115 -0.32 3.79 -9.27
C GLY A 115 -0.32 4.86 -10.36
N VAL A 116 -0.12 4.47 -11.62
CA VAL A 116 -0.21 5.42 -12.76
C VAL A 116 -1.62 6.01 -12.86
N ILE A 117 -2.65 5.18 -12.73
CA ILE A 117 -4.04 5.65 -12.73
C ILE A 117 -4.28 6.58 -11.55
N LEU A 118 -3.87 6.20 -10.34
CA LEU A 118 -4.03 7.01 -9.14
C LEU A 118 -3.40 8.40 -9.29
N GLY A 119 -2.23 8.50 -9.94
CA GLY A 119 -1.53 9.77 -10.16
C GLY A 119 -2.26 10.76 -11.07
N ILE A 120 -3.23 10.31 -11.88
CA ILE A 120 -4.02 11.17 -12.77
C ILE A 120 -5.47 11.36 -12.34
N LEU A 121 -5.95 10.62 -11.32
CA LEU A 121 -7.32 10.77 -10.84
C LEU A 121 -7.49 12.10 -10.10
N ASP A 122 -8.61 12.78 -10.33
CA ASP A 122 -8.93 14.05 -9.65
C ASP A 122 -8.98 13.89 -8.11
N ILE A 123 -9.41 12.73 -7.61
CA ILE A 123 -9.41 12.42 -6.16
C ILE A 123 -8.01 12.42 -5.55
N GLY A 124 -6.97 12.22 -6.36
CA GLY A 124 -5.58 12.24 -5.92
C GLY A 124 -4.99 13.63 -5.81
N ARG A 125 -5.61 14.67 -6.40
CA ARG A 125 -5.04 16.03 -6.45
C ARG A 125 -4.82 16.62 -5.05
N ASP A 126 -5.77 16.41 -4.16
CA ASP A 126 -5.70 16.93 -2.80
C ASP A 126 -4.84 16.06 -1.87
N ALA A 127 -4.40 14.89 -2.33
CA ALA A 127 -3.56 13.95 -1.58
C ALA A 127 -2.06 14.15 -1.82
N TRP A 128 -1.66 15.00 -2.77
CA TRP A 128 -0.25 15.28 -3.04
C TRP A 128 0.36 16.08 -1.88
N ILE A 129 1.53 15.63 -1.43
CA ILE A 129 2.29 16.31 -0.39
C ILE A 129 3.32 17.19 -1.06
N HIS A 130 3.19 18.51 -0.92
CA HIS A 130 4.17 19.45 -1.43
C HIS A 130 5.45 19.45 -0.59
N ARG A 131 6.56 19.85 -1.20
CA ARG A 131 7.88 19.87 -0.55
C ARG A 131 7.87 20.77 0.68
N GLU A 132 7.19 21.90 0.62
CA GLU A 132 7.09 22.87 1.71
C GLU A 132 6.34 22.26 2.89
N ASP A 133 5.27 21.51 2.62
CA ASP A 133 4.48 20.84 3.66
C ASP A 133 5.27 19.72 4.31
N TRP A 134 6.02 18.94 3.52
CA TRP A 134 6.94 17.92 4.02
C TRP A 134 8.08 18.52 4.86
N ALA A 135 8.69 19.61 4.39
CA ALA A 135 9.80 20.26 5.08
C ALA A 135 9.37 20.87 6.43
N LYS A 136 8.11 21.34 6.52
CA LYS A 136 7.56 21.94 7.74
C LYS A 136 7.09 20.90 8.76
N HIS A 137 6.38 19.86 8.32
CA HIS A 137 5.67 18.94 9.25
C HIS A 137 6.29 17.53 9.32
N GLY A 138 7.21 17.19 8.40
CA GLY A 138 7.95 15.93 8.38
C GLY A 138 7.08 14.68 8.46
N THR A 139 7.54 13.67 9.20
CA THR A 139 6.81 12.42 9.46
C THR A 139 5.82 12.51 10.62
N GLY A 140 5.60 13.71 11.17
CA GLY A 140 4.76 13.92 12.35
C GLY A 140 3.26 13.82 12.03
N ASN A 141 2.47 13.65 13.10
CA ASN A 141 1.00 13.57 13.05
C ASN A 141 0.37 14.79 12.36
N GLU A 142 1.07 15.92 12.38
CA GLU A 142 0.68 17.19 11.75
C GLU A 142 0.55 17.10 10.23
N LEU A 143 1.39 16.29 9.57
CA LEU A 143 1.30 16.10 8.12
C LEU A 143 0.03 15.33 7.74
N LEU A 144 -0.38 14.34 8.54
CA LEU A 144 -1.65 13.63 8.34
C LEU A 144 -2.87 14.54 8.60
N GLN A 145 -2.79 15.41 9.61
CA GLN A 145 -3.87 16.38 9.90
C GLN A 145 -4.02 17.41 8.78
N HIS A 146 -2.92 17.88 8.20
CA HIS A 146 -2.92 18.79 7.06
C HIS A 146 -3.51 18.14 5.79
N ILE A 147 -3.10 16.91 5.46
CA ILE A 147 -3.57 16.21 4.25
C ILE A 147 -5.04 15.77 4.36
N THR A 148 -5.46 15.30 5.54
CA THR A 148 -6.81 14.71 5.71
C THR A 148 -7.86 15.69 6.21
N GLY A 149 -7.47 16.92 6.58
CA GLY A 149 -8.37 17.92 7.16
C GLY A 149 -9.01 17.50 8.50
N ARG A 150 -8.56 16.39 9.11
CA ARG A 150 -9.04 15.94 10.42
C ARG A 150 -8.27 16.67 11.51
N THR A 151 -8.81 17.80 11.96
CA THR A 151 -8.53 18.30 13.30
C THR A 151 -9.15 17.30 14.28
N GLU A 152 -8.36 16.73 15.20
CA GLU A 152 -8.97 16.00 16.32
C GLU A 152 -9.90 16.98 17.04
N ARG A 153 -11.21 16.73 16.97
CA ARG A 153 -12.14 17.39 17.88
C ARG A 153 -11.69 16.96 19.27
N GLY A 154 -11.19 17.93 20.01
CA GLY A 154 -10.66 17.75 21.35
C GLY A 154 -11.58 16.87 22.16
N SER A 155 -10.96 15.93 22.88
CA SER A 155 -11.57 15.28 24.02
C SER A 155 -11.98 16.37 25.03
N LEU A 156 -13.19 16.88 24.89
CA LEU A 156 -13.93 17.60 25.90
C LEU A 156 -15.16 16.75 26.23
N ALA A 157 -15.00 15.88 27.23
CA ALA A 157 -16.01 15.27 28.10
C ALA A 157 -15.32 14.05 28.76
N LYS A 158 -15.11 13.93 30.08
CA LYS A 158 -15.58 14.59 31.29
C LYS A 158 -14.46 14.56 32.32
#